data_AF-A0A143BBS5-F1
#
_entry.id   AF-A0A143BBS5-F1
#
_cell.length_a   1.000
_cell.length_b   1.000
_cell.length_c   1.000
_cell.angle_alpha   90.00
_cell.angle_beta   90.00
_cell.angle_gamma   90.00
#
_symmetry.space_group_name_H-M   'P 1'
#
loop_
_entity.id
_entity.type
_entity.pdbx_description
1 polymer ?
#
loop_
_entity_poly.entity_id
_entity_poly.type
_entity_poly.pdbx_seq_one_letter_code
_entity_poly.pdbx_strand_id
1 'polypeptide(L)' 'MAFFLKTKLWQTGSLDWWGFIDGEDVYLGSREFPNPPEEGDEWTVKQTGDIFGIVEGEIRKIGNQPPVVPEWL' A
#
# COMPACT_ATOMS: atom_id res chain seq x y z
N MET A 1 -6.52 -0.99 -19.99
CA MET A 1 -5.19 -0.42 -19.70
C MET A 1 -5.13 -0.25 -18.20
N ALA A 2 -4.16 -0.93 -17.58
CA ALA A 2 -3.94 -0.90 -16.15
C ALA A 2 -3.77 0.54 -15.67
N PHE A 3 -4.19 0.80 -14.44
CA PHE A 3 -4.09 2.07 -13.71
C PHE A 3 -2.81 2.81 -14.08
N PHE A 4 -2.87 4.14 -14.23
CA PHE A 4 -1.75 5.00 -14.67
C PHE A 4 -0.64 5.12 -13.61
N LEU A 5 -0.28 4.01 -12.96
CA LEU A 5 0.81 3.90 -12.01
C LEU A 5 2.10 3.54 -12.74
N LYS A 6 3.18 4.22 -12.39
CA LYS A 6 4.55 3.87 -12.77
C LYS A 6 5.08 2.70 -11.93
N THR A 7 4.56 2.54 -10.72
CA THR A 7 4.91 1.45 -9.81
C THR A 7 4.39 0.12 -10.34
N LYS A 8 5.26 -0.90 -10.41
CA LYS A 8 4.82 -2.27 -10.73
C LYS A 8 4.02 -2.79 -9.55
N LEU A 9 2.81 -3.27 -9.81
CA LEU A 9 1.86 -3.78 -8.82
C LEU A 9 1.43 -5.20 -9.19
N TRP A 10 1.29 -6.08 -8.20
CA TRP A 10 0.69 -7.39 -8.37
C TRP A 10 -0.10 -7.80 -7.14
N GLN A 11 -1.01 -8.74 -7.33
CA GLN A 11 -1.82 -9.32 -6.27
C GLN A 11 -1.46 -10.80 -6.11
N THR A 12 -1.39 -11.27 -4.87
CA THR A 12 -1.24 -12.70 -4.56
C THR A 12 -2.61 -13.38 -4.46
N GLY A 13 -2.64 -14.72 -4.40
CA GLY A 13 -3.87 -15.50 -4.21
C GLY A 13 -4.61 -15.25 -2.89
N SER A 14 -3.98 -14.55 -1.94
CA SER A 14 -4.57 -14.18 -0.64
C SER A 14 -5.22 -12.80 -0.62
N LEU A 15 -5.38 -12.15 -1.79
CA LEU A 15 -5.80 -10.74 -1.92
C LEU A 15 -4.79 -9.73 -1.35
N ASP A 16 -3.53 -10.14 -1.20
CA ASP A 16 -2.45 -9.26 -0.80
C ASP A 16 -1.91 -8.50 -2.00
N TRP A 17 -1.74 -7.20 -1.84
CA TRP A 17 -1.14 -6.32 -2.83
C TRP A 17 0.32 -6.07 -2.50
N TRP A 18 1.12 -6.13 -3.56
CA TRP A 18 2.55 -5.92 -3.52
C TRP A 18 2.95 -4.96 -4.61
N GLY A 19 3.96 -4.15 -4.33
CA GLY A 19 4.52 -3.21 -5.29
C GLY A 19 6.04 -3.22 -5.25
N PHE A 20 6.64 -2.91 -6.40
CA PHE A 20 8.09 -2.74 -6.49
C PHE A 20 8.45 -1.26 -6.25
N ILE A 21 9.00 -0.96 -5.08
CA ILE A 21 9.34 0.40 -4.63
C ILE A 21 10.83 0.41 -4.26
N ASP A 22 11.58 1.39 -4.75
CA ASP A 22 13.01 1.59 -4.45
C ASP A 22 13.92 0.36 -4.67
N GLY A 23 13.51 -0.57 -5.54
CA GLY A 23 14.29 -1.77 -5.85
C GLY A 23 13.89 -3.02 -5.05
N GLU A 24 12.87 -2.92 -4.19
CA GLU A 24 12.43 -3.99 -3.30
C GLU A 24 10.95 -4.33 -3.49
N ASP A 25 10.59 -5.57 -3.18
CA ASP A 25 9.21 -6.02 -3.13
C ASP A 25 8.59 -5.57 -1.80
N VAL A 26 7.68 -4.61 -1.86
CA VAL A 26 7.05 -4.00 -0.70
C VAL A 26 5.60 -4.45 -0.58
N TYR A 27 5.20 -4.85 0.62
CA TYR A 27 3.82 -5.18 0.95
C TYR A 27 2.98 -3.90 1.08
N LEU A 28 1.90 -3.82 0.32
CA LEU A 28 1.03 -2.64 0.23
C LEU A 28 -0.31 -2.83 0.95
N GLY A 29 -0.53 -3.95 1.63
CA GLY A 29 -1.79 -4.26 2.30
C GLY A 29 -2.66 -5.22 1.52
N SER A 30 -3.88 -5.48 2.01
CA SER A 30 -4.79 -6.45 1.41
C SER A 30 -6.10 -5.78 1.00
N ARG A 31 -7.07 -5.71 1.91
CA ARG A 31 -8.37 -5.05 1.71
C ARG A 31 -8.29 -3.53 1.83
N GLU A 32 -7.21 -3.02 2.41
CA GLU A 32 -6.97 -1.59 2.58
C GLU A 32 -6.51 -0.91 1.29
N PHE A 33 -5.95 -1.68 0.35
CA PHE A 33 -5.39 -1.15 -0.88
C PHE A 33 -6.51 -0.58 -1.79
N PRO A 34 -6.36 0.66 -2.30
CA PRO A 34 -7.35 1.26 -3.19
C PRO A 34 -7.37 0.53 -4.53
N ASN A 35 -8.54 0.04 -4.91
CA ASN A 35 -8.75 -0.61 -6.20
C ASN A 35 -10.09 -0.15 -6.80
N PRO A 36 -10.08 0.70 -7.84
CA PRO A 36 -8.91 1.14 -8.62
C PRO A 36 -8.02 2.15 -7.87
N PRO A 37 -6.69 2.08 -7.99
CA PRO A 37 -5.80 3.10 -7.44
C PRO A 37 -5.80 4.39 -8.28
N GLU A 38 -5.95 5.54 -7.61
CA GLU A 38 -5.98 6.88 -8.19
C GLU A 38 -4.95 7.83 -7.54
N GLU A 39 -4.60 8.91 -8.25
CA GLU A 39 -3.67 9.93 -7.75
C GLU A 39 -4.23 10.62 -6.49
N GLY A 40 -3.42 10.72 -5.44
CA GLY A 40 -3.82 11.28 -4.15
C GLY A 40 -4.49 10.30 -3.20
N ASP A 41 -4.69 9.03 -3.59
CA ASP A 41 -5.12 8.00 -2.65
C ASP A 41 -4.06 7.78 -1.57
N GLU A 42 -4.53 7.58 -0.35
CA GLU A 42 -3.72 7.29 0.83
C GLU A 42 -4.36 6.13 1.61
N TRP A 43 -3.55 5.18 2.06
CA TRP A 43 -4.02 4.08 2.89
C TRP A 43 -2.98 3.66 3.91
N THR A 44 -3.46 3.10 5.01
CA THR A 44 -2.64 2.52 6.07
C THR A 44 -2.71 1.00 6.03
N VAL A 45 -1.55 0.35 5.94
CA VAL A 45 -1.40 -1.09 5.99
C VAL A 45 -1.56 -1.55 7.43
N LYS A 46 -2.66 -2.25 7.74
CA LYS A 46 -2.95 -2.68 9.13
C LYS A 46 -1.90 -3.61 9.73
N GLN A 47 -1.23 -4.42 8.90
CA GLN A 47 -0.25 -5.39 9.37
C GLN A 47 1.07 -4.74 9.81
N THR A 48 1.53 -3.70 9.10
CA THR A 48 2.82 -3.05 9.38
C THR A 48 2.68 -1.66 10.00
N GLY A 49 1.49 -1.06 9.91
CA GLY A 49 1.24 0.34 10.22
C GLY A 49 1.76 1.31 9.16
N ASP A 50 2.32 0.83 8.04
CA ASP A 50 2.85 1.72 7.01
C ASP A 50 1.74 2.51 6.34
N ILE A 51 2.00 3.79 6.10
CA ILE A 51 1.09 4.66 5.36
C ILE A 51 1.71 4.86 3.98
N PHE A 52 0.95 4.48 2.96
CA PHE A 52 1.31 4.68 1.57
C PHE A 52 0.37 5.68 0.92
N GLY A 53 0.89 6.40 -0.07
CA GLY A 53 0.08 7.26 -0.92
C GLY A 53 0.56 7.22 -2.37
N ILE A 54 -0.33 7.56 -3.30
CA ILE A 54 -0.01 7.70 -4.72
C ILE A 54 0.32 9.17 -4.99
N VAL A 55 1.59 9.41 -5.35
CA VAL A 55 2.13 10.74 -5.64
C VAL A 55 2.83 10.70 -7.00
N GLU A 56 2.38 11.55 -7.93
CA GLU A 56 2.85 11.64 -9.31
C GLU A 56 2.79 10.29 -10.07
N GLY A 57 1.75 9.50 -9.80
CA GLY A 57 1.55 8.17 -10.35
C GLY A 57 2.50 7.11 -9.76
N GLU A 58 3.18 7.38 -8.65
CA GLU A 58 4.04 6.43 -7.93
C GLU A 58 3.51 6.17 -6.53
N ILE A 59 3.49 4.89 -6.13
CA ILE A 59 3.21 4.52 -4.75
C ILE A 59 4.46 4.83 -3.92
N ARG A 60 4.31 5.68 -2.91
CA ARG A 60 5.38 6.05 -1.99
C ARG A 60 4.93 5.81 -0.55
N LYS A 61 5.87 5.39 0.29
CA LYS A 61 5.67 5.36 1.74
C LYS A 61 5.73 6.80 2.25
N ILE A 62 4.63 7.28 2.82
CA ILE A 62 4.50 8.65 3.33
C ILE A 62 4.61 8.71 4.86
N GLY A 63 4.47 7.56 5.54
CA GLY A 63 4.58 7.49 6.99
C GLY A 63 4.51 6.07 7.53
N ASN A 64 4.54 5.97 8.86
CA ASN A 64 4.25 4.75 9.58
C ASN A 64 3.51 5.13 10.87
N GLN A 65 2.32 4.60 11.03
CA GLN A 65 1.53 4.65 12.25
C GLN A 65 1.29 3.22 12.69
N PRO A 66 2.12 2.67 13.61
CA PRO A 66 1.95 1.31 14.07
C PRO A 66 0.55 1.17 14.67
N PRO A 67 -0.17 0.06 14.37
CA PRO A 67 -1.48 -0.17 14.94
C PRO A 67 -1.35 -0.15 16.46
N VAL A 68 -2.09 0.75 17.10
CA VAL A 68 -2.18 0.79 18.57
C VAL A 68 -2.93 -0.47 18.97
N VAL A 69 -2.18 -1.52 19.32
CA VAL A 69 -2.78 -2.71 19.93
C VAL A 69 -3.34 -2.23 21.27
N PRO A 70 -4.66 -2.29 21.49
CA PRO A 70 -5.20 -1.90 22.77
C PRO A 70 -4.59 -2.81 23.85
N GLU A 71 -4.04 -2.21 24.90
CA GLU A 71 -3.24 -2.88 25.96
C GLU A 71 -4.07 -3.85 26.84
N TRP A 72 -5.32 -4.15 26.47
CA TRP A 72 -6.25 -5.02 27.18
C TRP A 72 -6.48 -6.37 26.49
N LEU A 73 -5.38 -7.02 26.10
CA LEU A 73 -5.34 -8.42 25.66
C LEU A 73 -4.59 -9.29 26.69
#